data_AF-A0AAI8MIM6-F1
#
_entry.id   AF-A0AAI8MIM6-F1
#
_cell.length_a   1.000
_cell.length_b   1.000
_cell.length_c   1.000
_cell.angle_alpha   90.00
_cell.angle_beta   90.00
_cell.angle_gamma   90.00
#
_symmetry.space_group_name_H-M   'P 1'
#
loop_
_entity.id
_entity.type
_entity.pdbx_description
1 polymer ?
#
loop_
_entity_poly.entity_id
_entity_poly.type
_entity_poly.pdbx_seq_one_letter_code
_entity_poly.pdbx_strand_id
1 'polypeptide(L)'
;MAVEHHDRWLAVIGKSLAYLCLKQAEKEAGDKLSGLLAKVKFLKGLGLSQAEAAEAVGSSAASISELMRQAKQKAARKGTGNGSAKRRRN
;
A
#
# COMPACT_ATOMS: atom_id res chain seq x y z
N MET A 1 13.97 -27.07 20.53
CA MET A 1 14.58 -25.80 20.05
C MET A 1 14.89 -25.84 18.54
N ALA A 2 14.05 -26.44 17.69
CA ALA A 2 14.28 -26.49 16.23
C ALA A 2 13.34 -25.60 15.41
N VAL A 3 12.40 -24.90 16.06
CA VAL A 3 11.32 -24.14 15.40
C VAL A 3 11.80 -22.75 14.93
N GLU A 4 12.71 -22.12 15.70
CA GLU A 4 13.20 -20.75 15.47
C GLU A 4 13.85 -20.52 14.09
N HIS A 5 14.55 -21.52 13.55
CA HIS A 5 15.22 -21.39 12.25
C HIS A 5 14.25 -21.52 11.08
N HIS A 6 13.22 -22.36 11.21
CA HIS A 6 12.25 -22.58 10.14
C HIS A 6 11.42 -21.32 9.89
N ASP A 7 10.98 -20.66 10.95
CA ASP A 7 10.15 -19.45 10.87
C ASP A 7 10.90 -18.27 10.23
N ARG A 8 12.20 -18.14 10.51
CA ARG A 8 13.04 -17.11 9.87
C ARG A 8 13.15 -17.33 8.36
N TRP A 9 13.39 -18.56 7.91
CA TRP A 9 13.49 -18.87 6.48
C TRP A 9 12.15 -18.74 5.77
N LEU A 10 11.05 -19.15 6.42
CA LEU A 10 9.69 -18.93 5.90
C LEU A 10 9.40 -17.44 5.71
N ALA A 11 9.76 -16.58 6.66
CA ALA A 11 9.59 -15.14 6.54
C ALA A 11 10.39 -14.56 5.36
N VAL A 12 11.62 -15.02 5.14
CA VAL A 12 12.44 -14.61 3.98
C VAL A 12 11.79 -15.04 2.68
N ILE A 13 11.37 -16.32 2.57
CA ILE A 13 10.70 -16.86 1.38
C ILE A 13 9.42 -16.08 1.08
N GLY A 14 8.60 -15.82 2.09
CA GLY A 14 7.35 -15.05 1.95
C GLY A 14 7.59 -13.63 1.44
N LYS A 15 8.60 -12.93 1.99
CA LYS A 15 8.98 -11.58 1.53
C LYS A 15 9.49 -11.59 0.10
N SER A 16 10.35 -12.54 -0.25
CA SER A 16 10.87 -12.70 -1.62
C SER A 16 9.73 -12.98 -2.61
N LEU A 17 8.79 -13.84 -2.26
CA LEU A 17 7.63 -14.14 -3.10
C LEU A 17 6.75 -12.89 -3.29
N ALA A 18 6.45 -12.17 -2.22
CA ALA A 18 5.66 -10.95 -2.29
C ALA A 18 6.31 -9.88 -3.19
N TYR A 19 7.64 -9.75 -3.13
CA TYR A 19 8.40 -8.87 -4.02
C TYR A 19 8.30 -9.31 -5.48
N LEU A 20 8.45 -10.60 -5.77
CA LEU A 20 8.31 -11.13 -7.13
C LEU A 20 6.90 -10.93 -7.67
N CYS A 21 5.86 -11.20 -6.87
CA CYS A 21 4.47 -10.95 -7.23
C CYS A 21 4.23 -9.46 -7.54
N LEU A 22 4.81 -8.55 -6.76
CA LEU A 22 4.72 -7.12 -7.03
C LEU A 22 5.36 -6.77 -8.37
N LYS A 23 6.55 -7.31 -8.68
CA LYS A 23 7.24 -7.08 -9.95
C LYS A 23 6.49 -7.64 -11.15
N GLN A 24 5.85 -8.79 -11.00
CA GLN A 24 4.99 -9.34 -12.05
C GLN A 24 3.75 -8.47 -12.24
N ALA A 25 3.09 -8.07 -11.15
CA ALA A 25 1.93 -7.20 -11.22
C ALA A 25 2.26 -5.81 -11.80
N GLU A 26 3.47 -5.27 -11.58
CA GLU A 26 3.93 -4.02 -12.22
C GLU A 26 3.97 -4.15 -13.75
N LYS A 27 4.36 -5.32 -14.27
CA LYS A 27 4.41 -5.59 -15.71
C LYS A 27 3.01 -5.74 -16.33
N GLU A 28 2.10 -6.40 -15.62
CA GLU A 28 0.75 -6.69 -16.13
C GLU A 28 -0.24 -5.52 -15.96
N ALA A 29 -0.17 -4.83 -14.81
CA ALA A 29 -1.13 -3.78 -14.47
C ALA A 29 -0.79 -2.41 -15.08
N GLY A 30 0.42 -2.25 -15.64
CA GLY A 30 0.91 -1.00 -16.19
C GLY A 30 0.76 0.17 -15.20
N ASP A 31 0.14 1.26 -15.65
CA ASP A 31 -0.04 2.48 -14.86
C ASP A 31 -0.94 2.34 -13.63
N LYS A 32 -1.75 1.27 -13.53
CA LYS A 32 -2.64 1.06 -12.38
C LYS A 32 -1.87 0.74 -11.10
N LEU A 33 -0.65 0.21 -11.23
CA LEU A 33 0.24 -0.15 -10.11
C LEU A 33 1.51 0.70 -10.08
N SER A 34 1.59 1.81 -10.84
CA SER A 34 2.77 2.68 -10.86
C SER A 34 2.92 3.49 -9.56
N GLY A 35 1.80 3.82 -8.91
CA GLY A 35 1.78 4.61 -7.68
C GLY A 35 2.33 3.87 -6.44
N LEU A 36 3.22 4.51 -5.69
CA LEU A 36 3.85 3.97 -4.48
C LEU A 36 2.81 3.43 -3.48
N LEU A 37 1.70 4.14 -3.30
CA LEU A 37 0.62 3.74 -2.39
C LEU A 37 -0.13 2.49 -2.86
N ALA A 38 -0.25 2.29 -4.19
CA ALA A 38 -0.88 1.11 -4.77
C ALA A 38 0.00 -0.13 -4.54
N LYS A 39 1.32 0.01 -4.72
CA LYS A 39 2.31 -1.04 -4.42
C LYS A 39 2.29 -1.44 -2.95
N VAL A 40 2.28 -0.47 -2.04
CA VAL A 40 2.17 -0.75 -0.59
C VAL A 40 0.86 -1.44 -0.24
N LYS A 41 -0.28 -0.99 -0.82
CA LYS A 41 -1.57 -1.65 -0.59
C LYS A 41 -1.59 -3.10 -1.09
N PHE A 42 -0.98 -3.35 -2.24
CA PHE A 42 -0.83 -4.70 -2.78
C PHE A 42 -0.06 -5.60 -1.82
N LEU A 43 1.11 -5.16 -1.35
CA LEU A 43 1.93 -5.91 -0.40
C LEU A 43 1.22 -6.15 0.94
N LYS A 44 0.47 -5.16 1.44
CA LYS A 44 -0.38 -5.34 2.63
C LYS A 44 -1.49 -6.36 2.41
N GLY A 45 -2.05 -6.44 1.20
CA GLY A 45 -3.03 -7.46 0.81
C GLY A 45 -2.46 -8.88 0.82
N LEU A 46 -1.14 -9.02 0.62
CA LEU A 46 -0.41 -10.29 0.75
C LEU A 46 -0.03 -10.63 2.19
N GLY A 47 -0.38 -9.78 3.17
CA GLY A 47 -0.12 -10.01 4.59
C GLY A 47 1.15 -9.36 5.14
N LEU A 48 1.88 -8.56 4.36
CA LEU A 48 3.05 -7.83 4.88
C LEU A 48 2.62 -6.70 5.83
N SER A 49 3.39 -6.49 6.89
CA SER A 49 3.22 -5.30 7.73
C SER A 49 3.51 -4.02 6.94
N GLN A 50 3.04 -2.89 7.43
CA GLN A 50 3.28 -1.61 6.75
C GLN A 50 4.77 -1.24 6.68
N ALA A 51 5.56 -1.63 7.68
CA ALA A 51 7.00 -1.40 7.69
C ALA A 51 7.69 -2.21 6.59
N GLU A 52 7.40 -3.50 6.50
CA GLU A 52 7.97 -4.40 5.49
C GLU A 52 7.52 -4.01 4.08
N ALA A 53 6.25 -3.62 3.92
CA ALA A 53 5.72 -3.15 2.64
C ALA A 53 6.37 -1.83 2.20
N ALA A 54 6.67 -0.91 3.14
CA ALA A 54 7.37 0.33 2.85
C ALA A 54 8.82 0.08 2.43
N GLU A 55 9.52 -0.80 3.16
CA GLU A 55 10.89 -1.20 2.86
C GLU A 55 10.99 -1.85 1.47
N ALA A 56 10.06 -2.78 1.14
CA ALA A 56 10.03 -3.47 -0.14
C ALA A 56 9.81 -2.54 -1.35
N VAL A 57 9.17 -1.38 -1.15
CA VAL A 57 9.01 -0.36 -2.20
C VAL A 57 10.08 0.74 -2.14
N GLY A 58 11.10 0.59 -1.30
CA GLY A 58 12.21 1.55 -1.16
C GLY A 58 11.81 2.85 -0.44
N SER A 59 10.86 2.81 0.49
CA SER A 59 10.38 3.97 1.24
C SER A 59 10.40 3.73 2.74
N SER A 60 10.16 4.80 3.52
CA SER A 60 10.04 4.70 4.98
C SER A 60 8.58 4.56 5.41
N ALA A 61 8.33 3.85 6.51
CA ALA A 61 6.98 3.70 7.07
C ALA A 61 6.34 5.07 7.41
N ALA A 62 7.15 6.06 7.82
CA ALA A 62 6.70 7.42 8.08
C ALA A 62 6.23 8.12 6.81
N SER A 63 7.00 8.05 5.72
CA SER A 63 6.65 8.63 4.42
C SER A 63 5.37 8.01 3.85
N ILE A 64 5.22 6.68 3.95
CA ILE A 64 4.01 5.98 3.54
C ILE A 64 2.79 6.41 4.38
N SER A 65 2.95 6.56 5.70
CA SER A 65 1.89 7.01 6.59
C SER A 65 1.40 8.41 6.23
N GLU A 66 2.33 9.31 5.95
CA GLU A 66 2.01 10.66 5.52
C GLU A 66 1.32 10.68 4.15
N LEU A 67 1.80 9.88 3.19
CA LEU A 67 1.13 9.72 1.88
C LEU A 67 -0.30 9.17 2.02
N MET A 68 -0.53 8.19 2.90
CA MET A 68 -1.88 7.71 3.20
C MET A 68 -2.76 8.79 3.83
N ARG A 69 -2.21 9.58 4.75
CA ARG A 69 -2.90 10.70 5.40
C ARG A 69 -3.32 11.76 4.37
N GLN A 70 -2.40 12.16 3.49
CA GLN A 70 -2.67 13.13 2.42
C GLN A 70 -3.71 12.60 1.43
N ALA A 71 -3.62 11.33 1.02
CA ALA A 71 -4.61 10.71 0.14
C ALA A 71 -6.02 10.74 0.76
N LYS A 72 -6.13 10.43 2.07
CA LYS A 72 -7.40 10.50 2.81
C LYS A 72 -7.95 11.92 2.88
N GLN A 73 -7.11 12.92 3.15
CA GLN A 73 -7.52 14.32 3.19
C GLN A 73 -8.00 14.83 1.84
N LYS A 74 -7.30 14.48 0.75
CA LYS A 74 -7.72 14.82 -0.62
C LYS A 74 -9.07 14.20 -0.97
N ALA A 75 -9.30 12.94 -0.59
CA ALA A 75 -10.59 12.26 -0.80
C ALA A 75 -11.73 12.94 -0.01
N ALA A 76 -11.49 13.30 1.26
CA ALA A 76 -12.46 14.00 2.09
C ALA A 76 -12.86 15.37 1.51
N ARG A 77 -11.88 16.16 1.03
CA ARG A 77 -12.14 17.47 0.40
C ARG A 77 -12.96 17.36 -0.89
N LYS A 78 -12.83 16.25 -1.64
CA LYS A 78 -13.60 16.02 -2.87
C LYS A 78 -15.09 15.70 -2.60
N GLY A 79 -15.40 15.15 -1.42
CA GLY A 79 -16.79 14.82 -1.02
C GLY A 79 -17.62 16.02 -0.55
N THR A 80 -17.00 17.05 0.00
CA THR A 80 -17.72 18.19 0.60
C THR A 80 -18.17 19.25 -0.42
N GLY A 81 -17.63 19.24 -1.64
CA GLY A 81 -17.87 20.28 -2.64
C GLY A 81 -19.20 20.21 -3.40
N ASN A 82 -19.88 19.05 -3.43
CA ASN A 82 -21.03 18.84 -4.33
C ASN A 82 -22.39 18.72 -3.63
N GLY A 83 -22.43 18.67 -2.30
CA GLY A 83 -23.66 18.51 -1.52
C GLY A 83 -24.28 19.82 -1.01
N SER A 84 -23.48 20.88 -0.84
CA SER A 84 -23.95 22.16 -0.29
C SER A 84 -24.50 23.13 -1.34
N ALA A 85 -24.11 22.98 -2.62
CA ALA A 85 -24.59 23.82 -3.71
C ALA A 85 -26.04 23.50 -4.15
N LYS A 86 -26.54 22.28 -3.92
CA LYS A 86 -27.90 21.88 -4.33
C LYS A 86 -28.98 22.19 -3.27
N ARG A 87 -28.59 22.58 -2.06
CA ARG A 87 -29.50 22.73 -0.91
C ARG A 87 -29.93 24.19 -0.62
N ARG A 88 -29.50 25.16 -1.45
CA ARG A 88 -29.87 26.59 -1.35
C ARG A 88 -30.73 27.09 -2.53
N ARG A 89 -31.43 26.19 -3.22
CA ARG A 89 -32.49 26.52 -4.19
C ARG A 89 -33.76 25.77 -3.80
N ASN A 90 -34.42 26.24 -2.74
CA ASN A 90 -35.86 26.06 -2.55
C ASN A 90 -36.36 27.19 -1.67
#